data_AF-A0A2W1K1K1-F1
#
_entry.id   AF-A0A2W1K1K1-F1
#
_cell.length_a   1.000
_cell.length_b   1.000
_cell.length_c   1.000
_cell.angle_alpha   90.00
_cell.angle_beta   90.00
_cell.angle_gamma   90.00
#
_symmetry.space_group_name_H-M   'P 1'
#
loop_
_entity.id
_entity.type
_entity.pdbx_description
1 polymer ?
#
loop_
_entity_poly.entity_id
_entity_poly.type
_entity_poly.pdbx_seq_one_letter_code
_entity_poly.pdbx_strand_id
1 'polypeptide(L)'
;MPKAWEKLDLQGAGVQSLQIRLQKLQKKSLWGYLYWCCFPVGAHRFYLEQPWAWAFPLVSMAIVALAFLGLTWEAVGFAVALCVAALWDLSRIGPWISAYNKDLRKASWFARQTPAAPADYQGRADTREHPMLWQRELQDYTQTKESERAGHPAANAPDRKGFAPGQRRLSFAEQERLLAEMAKSAKSTAAENPPDSTEK
;
A
#
# COMPACT_ATOMS: atom_id res chain seq x y z
N MET A 1 -1.43 -3.61 -22.84
CA MET A 1 -2.72 -4.10 -22.28
C MET A 1 -3.70 -2.94 -22.20
N PRO A 2 -4.94 -3.08 -22.66
CA PRO A 2 -5.89 -1.97 -22.64
C PRO A 2 -6.24 -1.64 -21.19
N LYS A 3 -6.14 -0.37 -20.81
CA LYS A 3 -6.49 0.19 -19.50
C LYS A 3 -8.02 0.22 -19.27
N ALA A 4 -8.71 -0.85 -19.66
CA ALA A 4 -10.18 -0.93 -19.56
C ALA A 4 -10.65 -0.88 -18.10
N TRP A 5 -9.83 -1.35 -17.17
CA TRP A 5 -10.08 -1.27 -15.73
C TRP A 5 -10.04 0.17 -15.19
N GLU A 6 -9.31 1.11 -15.83
CA GLU A 6 -9.18 2.50 -15.37
C GLU A 6 -10.46 3.31 -15.62
N LYS A 7 -11.36 2.80 -16.48
CA LYS A 7 -12.68 3.40 -16.80
C LYS A 7 -13.83 2.84 -15.96
N LEU A 8 -13.61 1.75 -15.22
CA LEU A 8 -14.55 1.22 -14.23
C LEU A 8 -14.37 1.98 -12.91
N ASP A 9 -14.64 3.29 -12.94
CA ASP A 9 -14.67 4.11 -11.74
C ASP A 9 -15.99 3.84 -11.02
N LEU A 10 -15.99 2.83 -10.15
CA LEU A 10 -17.06 2.65 -9.18
C LEU A 10 -17.01 3.89 -8.28
N GLN A 11 -17.94 4.83 -8.50
CA GLN A 11 -18.04 6.17 -7.89
C GLN A 11 -18.10 6.22 -6.34
N GLY A 12 -17.81 5.12 -5.65
CA GLY A 12 -17.66 5.06 -4.20
C GLY A 12 -16.24 5.37 -3.75
N ALA A 13 -16.10 5.88 -2.54
CA ALA A 13 -14.84 6.18 -1.84
C ALA A 13 -14.01 4.91 -1.51
N GLY A 14 -13.67 4.11 -2.52
CA GLY A 14 -12.91 2.89 -2.40
C GLY A 14 -11.41 3.08 -2.68
N VAL A 15 -10.62 2.08 -2.30
CA VAL A 15 -9.16 2.02 -2.49
C VAL A 15 -8.76 2.19 -3.97
N GLN A 16 -9.61 1.77 -4.91
CA GLN A 16 -9.35 1.88 -6.35
C GLN A 16 -9.31 3.33 -6.86
N SER A 17 -10.29 4.16 -6.51
CA SER A 17 -10.30 5.57 -6.91
C SER A 17 -9.14 6.35 -6.27
N LEU A 18 -8.76 5.98 -5.04
CA LEU A 18 -7.54 6.48 -4.38
C LEU A 18 -6.27 6.09 -5.15
N GLN A 19 -6.16 4.84 -5.59
CA GLN A 19 -5.00 4.35 -6.35
C GLN A 19 -4.88 5.05 -7.71
N ILE A 20 -5.99 5.26 -8.42
CA ILE A 20 -6.00 5.99 -9.70
C ILE A 20 -5.57 7.45 -9.48
N ARG A 21 -6.10 8.11 -8.43
CA ARG A 21 -5.70 9.48 -8.08
C ARG A 21 -4.21 9.56 -7.72
N LEU A 22 -3.71 8.60 -6.93
CA LEU A 22 -2.30 8.50 -6.58
C LEU A 22 -1.41 8.31 -7.80
N GLN A 23 -1.79 7.44 -8.74
CA GLN A 23 -1.03 7.23 -9.97
C GLN A 23 -0.95 8.50 -10.82
N LYS A 24 -2.01 9.32 -10.84
CA LYS A 24 -2.02 10.61 -11.56
C LYS A 24 -1.12 11.66 -10.90
N LEU A 25 -1.00 11.64 -9.56
CA LEU A 25 -0.22 12.61 -8.79
C LEU A 25 1.26 12.23 -8.62
N GLN A 26 1.63 10.97 -8.86
CA GLN A 26 3.02 10.52 -8.74
C GLN A 26 3.93 11.21 -9.75
N LYS A 27 5.07 11.70 -9.27
CA LYS A 27 6.13 12.25 -10.11
C LYS A 27 6.80 11.09 -10.86
N LYS A 28 7.12 11.31 -12.13
CA LYS A 28 7.70 10.28 -13.00
C LYS A 28 9.19 10.54 -13.19
N SER A 29 9.98 9.47 -13.24
CA SER A 29 11.43 9.53 -13.44
C SER A 29 11.82 10.25 -14.72
N LEU A 30 11.16 9.93 -15.83
CA LEU A 30 11.44 10.52 -17.14
C LEU A 30 11.32 12.04 -17.13
N TRP A 31 10.29 12.58 -16.48
CA TRP A 31 10.12 14.04 -16.37
C TRP A 31 11.18 14.66 -15.47
N GLY A 32 11.57 14.00 -14.38
CA GLY A 32 12.68 14.46 -13.54
C GLY A 32 13.99 14.64 -14.32
N TYR A 33 14.34 13.68 -15.18
CA TYR A 33 15.53 13.76 -16.04
C TYR A 33 15.38 14.78 -17.17
N LEU A 34 14.19 14.92 -17.78
CA LEU A 34 13.95 15.97 -18.77
C LEU A 34 14.13 17.38 -18.18
N TYR A 35 13.58 17.62 -16.98
CA TYR A 35 13.76 18.91 -16.31
C TYR A 35 15.20 19.16 -15.87
N TRP A 36 16.01 18.12 -15.69
CA TRP A 36 17.44 18.27 -15.41
C TRP A 36 18.22 18.84 -16.61
N CYS A 37 17.78 18.61 -17.86
CA CYS A 37 18.38 19.30 -19.01
C CYS A 37 18.29 20.83 -18.90
N CYS A 38 17.30 21.33 -18.15
CA CYS A 38 17.12 22.75 -17.83
C CYS A 38 17.68 23.10 -16.43
N PHE A 39 18.74 22.42 -15.97
CA PHE A 39 19.37 22.68 -14.66
C PHE A 39 19.80 24.13 -14.43
N PRO A 40 20.22 24.95 -15.43
CA PRO A 40 20.64 26.33 -15.14
C PRO A 40 19.51 27.16 -14.53
N VAL A 41 18.26 26.83 -14.87
CA VAL A 41 17.06 27.49 -14.34
C VAL A 41 16.59 26.81 -13.03
N GLY A 42 17.14 25.66 -12.67
CA GLY A 42 16.74 24.88 -11.49
C GLY A 42 15.42 24.12 -11.67
N ALA A 43 14.99 23.89 -12.92
CA ALA A 43 13.68 23.31 -13.23
C ALA A 43 13.46 21.93 -12.58
N HIS A 44 14.51 21.12 -12.45
CA HIS A 44 14.46 19.82 -11.78
C HIS A 44 14.14 19.94 -10.29
N ARG A 45 14.70 20.93 -9.59
CA ARG A 45 14.41 21.16 -8.16
C ARG A 45 13.01 21.73 -7.93
N PHE A 46 12.53 22.61 -8.82
CA PHE A 46 11.15 23.09 -8.78
C PHE A 46 10.14 21.96 -9.03
N TYR A 47 10.39 21.09 -10.01
CA TYR A 47 9.54 19.94 -10.29
C TYR A 47 9.42 18.98 -9.10
N LEU A 48 10.54 18.77 -8.39
CA LEU A 48 10.64 17.88 -7.23
C LEU A 48 10.31 18.57 -5.90
N GLU A 49 9.86 19.84 -5.93
CA GLU A 49 9.50 20.64 -4.74
C GLU A 49 10.61 20.65 -3.67
N GLN A 50 11.88 20.66 -4.10
CA GLN A 50 13.02 20.65 -3.20
C GLN A 50 13.28 22.05 -2.62
N PRO A 51 13.71 22.15 -1.34
CA PRO A 51 14.14 23.41 -0.77
C PRO A 51 15.33 23.97 -1.56
N TRP A 52 15.46 25.30 -1.58
CA TRP A 52 16.55 26.00 -2.28
C TRP A 52 16.59 25.74 -3.80
N ALA A 53 15.44 25.50 -4.43
CA ALA A 53 15.33 25.43 -5.89
C ALA A 53 15.81 26.73 -6.57
N TRP A 54 15.67 27.88 -5.89
CA TRP A 54 16.11 29.19 -6.36
C TRP A 54 17.63 29.38 -6.40
N ALA A 55 18.42 28.48 -5.81
CA ALA A 55 19.88 28.61 -5.81
C ALA A 55 20.47 28.51 -7.22
N PHE A 56 19.96 27.60 -8.06
CA PHE A 56 20.41 27.43 -9.45
C PHE A 56 20.21 28.67 -10.30
N PRO A 57 18.99 29.25 -10.41
CA PRO A 57 18.80 30.45 -11.21
C PRO A 57 19.58 31.65 -10.65
N LEU A 58 19.77 31.76 -9.33
CA LEU A 58 20.57 32.83 -8.74
C LEU A 58 22.06 32.70 -9.13
N VAL A 59 22.63 31.50 -9.02
CA VAL A 59 24.03 31.25 -9.43
C VAL A 59 24.18 31.45 -10.94
N SER A 60 23.23 31.00 -11.75
CA SER A 60 23.23 31.24 -13.20
C SER A 60 23.19 32.75 -13.53
N MET A 61 22.36 33.53 -12.84
CA MET A 61 22.36 34.99 -13.00
C MET A 61 23.68 35.62 -12.56
N ALA A 62 24.28 35.15 -11.46
CA ALA A 62 25.57 35.63 -10.99
C ALA A 62 26.70 35.35 -12.00
N ILE A 63 26.71 34.17 -12.64
CA ILE A 63 27.67 33.84 -13.71
C ILE A 63 27.53 34.81 -14.88
N VAL A 64 26.30 35.09 -15.31
CA VAL A 64 26.05 36.04 -16.41
C VAL A 64 26.51 37.45 -16.01
N ALA A 65 26.20 37.91 -14.80
CA ALA A 65 26.62 39.21 -14.30
C ALA A 65 28.15 39.34 -14.25
N LEU A 66 28.85 38.33 -13.72
CA LEU A 66 30.32 38.29 -13.66
C LEU A 66 30.94 38.32 -15.06
N ALA A 67 30.37 37.59 -16.01
CA ALA A 67 30.82 37.62 -17.40
C ALA A 67 30.66 39.01 -18.03
N PHE A 68 29.54 39.70 -17.77
CA PHE A 68 29.33 41.08 -18.23
C PHE A 68 30.30 42.09 -17.61
N LEU A 69 30.73 41.86 -16.37
CA LEU A 69 31.72 42.68 -15.66
C LEU A 69 33.17 42.41 -16.10
N GLY A 70 33.40 41.45 -17.01
CA GLY A 70 34.74 41.07 -17.47
C GLY A 70 35.51 40.14 -16.54
N LEU A 71 34.87 39.66 -15.46
CA LEU A 71 35.41 38.72 -14.46
C LEU A 71 35.25 37.28 -14.97
N THR A 72 35.92 36.97 -16.08
CA THR A 72 35.72 35.70 -16.81
C THR A 72 36.20 34.49 -16.03
N TRP A 73 37.28 34.61 -15.25
CA TRP A 73 37.82 33.47 -14.49
C TRP A 73 36.92 33.09 -13.32
N GLU A 74 36.36 34.08 -12.62
CA GLU A 74 35.37 33.89 -11.56
C GLU A 74 34.10 33.27 -12.14
N ALA A 75 33.61 33.79 -13.27
CA ALA A 75 32.44 33.24 -13.97
C ALA A 75 32.64 31.77 -14.36
N VAL A 76 33.82 31.41 -14.87
CA VAL A 76 34.17 30.01 -15.19
C VAL A 76 34.20 29.16 -13.91
N GLY A 77 34.78 29.66 -12.82
CA GLY A 77 34.81 28.95 -11.53
C GLY A 77 33.39 28.62 -11.03
N PHE A 78 32.49 29.61 -11.05
CA PHE A 78 31.09 29.39 -10.68
C PHE A 78 30.35 28.47 -11.65
N ALA A 79 30.63 28.55 -12.96
CA ALA A 79 30.04 27.66 -13.95
C ALA A 79 30.45 26.20 -13.72
N VAL A 80 31.73 25.94 -13.43
CA VAL A 80 32.22 24.60 -13.08
C VAL A 80 31.55 24.10 -11.80
N ALA A 81 31.48 24.94 -10.76
CA ALA A 81 30.80 24.58 -9.51
C ALA A 81 29.31 24.24 -9.72
N LEU A 82 28.61 25.01 -10.57
CA LEU A 82 27.22 24.76 -10.94
C LEU A 82 27.06 23.41 -11.66
N CYS A 83 27.96 23.09 -12.59
CA CYS A 83 27.97 21.80 -13.29
C CYS A 83 28.20 20.62 -12.34
N VAL A 84 29.16 20.74 -11.40
CA VAL A 84 29.42 19.72 -10.38
C VAL A 84 28.18 19.51 -9.50
N ALA A 85 27.53 20.60 -9.06
CA ALA A 85 26.29 20.52 -8.30
C ALA A 85 25.15 19.87 -9.10
N ALA A 86 25.03 20.17 -10.40
CA ALA A 86 24.04 19.56 -11.28
C ALA A 86 24.25 18.04 -11.45
N LEU A 87 25.51 17.60 -11.61
CA LEU A 87 25.86 16.18 -11.70
C LEU A 87 25.60 15.45 -10.38
N TRP A 88 25.88 16.09 -9.24
CA TRP A 88 25.53 15.56 -7.94
C TRP A 88 24.02 15.36 -7.82
N ASP A 89 23.23 16.36 -8.20
CA ASP A 89 21.76 16.29 -8.20
C ASP A 89 21.24 15.14 -9.07
N LEU A 90 21.86 14.88 -10.23
CA LEU A 90 21.48 13.79 -11.14
C LEU A 90 21.46 12.42 -10.43
N SER A 91 22.44 12.16 -9.57
CA SER A 91 22.50 10.92 -8.77
C SER A 91 21.41 10.83 -7.69
N ARG A 92 20.82 11.98 -7.31
CA ARG A 92 19.82 12.11 -6.22
C ARG A 92 18.37 12.16 -6.72
N ILE A 93 18.13 12.42 -8.01
CA ILE A 93 16.77 12.49 -8.59
C ILE A 93 15.95 11.23 -8.28
N GLY A 94 16.53 10.03 -8.47
CA GLY A 94 15.86 8.76 -8.19
C GLY A 94 15.38 8.64 -6.74
N PRO A 95 16.29 8.76 -5.74
CA PRO A 95 15.94 8.80 -4.33
C PRO A 95 14.89 9.86 -3.98
N TRP A 96 14.99 11.08 -4.52
CA TRP A 96 14.03 12.15 -4.26
C TRP A 96 12.63 11.84 -4.78
N ILE A 97 12.50 11.31 -6.00
CA ILE A 97 11.22 10.88 -6.56
C ILE A 97 10.61 9.77 -5.69
N SER A 98 11.44 8.83 -5.23
CA SER A 98 10.99 7.76 -4.34
C SER A 98 10.49 8.30 -3.00
N ALA A 99 11.21 9.23 -2.38
CA ALA A 99 10.81 9.89 -1.15
C ALA A 99 9.49 10.66 -1.33
N TYR A 100 9.40 11.52 -2.36
CA TYR A 100 8.20 12.29 -2.67
C TYR A 100 6.99 11.40 -2.89
N ASN A 101 7.12 10.35 -3.72
CA ASN A 101 6.03 9.43 -4.00
C ASN A 101 5.62 8.61 -2.76
N LYS A 102 6.56 8.31 -1.85
CA LYS A 102 6.24 7.68 -0.56
C LYS A 102 5.45 8.63 0.33
N ASP A 103 5.86 9.89 0.43
CA ASP A 103 5.17 10.87 1.27
C ASP A 103 3.78 11.21 0.72
N LEU A 104 3.62 11.27 -0.59
CA LEU A 104 2.32 11.39 -1.25
C LEU A 104 1.38 10.23 -0.88
N ARG A 105 1.89 8.99 -0.85
CA ARG A 105 1.11 7.81 -0.42
C ARG A 105 0.71 7.92 1.04
N LYS A 106 1.64 8.26 1.93
CA LYS A 106 1.36 8.47 3.36
C LYS A 106 0.28 9.55 3.54
N ALA A 107 0.47 10.72 2.93
CA ALA A 107 -0.48 11.82 3.02
C ALA A 107 -1.87 11.40 2.53
N SER A 108 -1.97 10.66 1.42
CA SER A 108 -3.26 10.18 0.92
C SER A 108 -3.95 9.16 1.82
N TRP A 109 -3.18 8.34 2.54
CA TRP A 109 -3.69 7.32 3.46
C TRP A 109 -4.15 7.95 4.77
N PHE A 110 -3.32 8.81 5.36
CA PHE A 110 -3.60 9.48 6.63
C PHE A 110 -4.60 10.63 6.50
N ALA A 111 -4.70 11.30 5.36
CA ALA A 111 -5.68 12.38 5.15
C ALA A 111 -7.14 11.89 5.10
N ARG A 112 -7.37 10.58 4.96
CA ARG A 112 -8.72 10.03 4.76
C ARG A 112 -9.20 9.11 5.89
N GLN A 113 -8.32 8.40 6.60
CA GLN A 113 -8.75 7.31 7.51
C GLN A 113 -7.79 7.02 8.66
N THR A 114 -7.66 7.95 9.59
CA THR A 114 -7.40 7.52 10.98
C THR A 114 -8.31 8.35 11.88
N PRO A 115 -9.38 7.76 12.46
CA PRO A 115 -9.85 8.24 13.75
C PRO A 115 -8.61 8.42 14.62
N ALA A 116 -8.49 9.55 15.31
CA ALA A 116 -7.44 9.69 16.32
C ALA A 116 -7.44 8.41 17.15
N ALA A 117 -6.25 7.84 17.38
CA ALA A 117 -6.14 6.68 18.25
C ALA A 117 -6.95 6.97 19.53
N PRO A 118 -7.80 6.04 20.01
CA PRO A 118 -8.57 6.25 21.24
C PRO A 118 -7.67 6.88 22.31
N ALA A 119 -8.18 7.78 23.16
CA ALA A 119 -7.36 8.56 24.10
C ALA A 119 -6.48 7.66 25.02
N ASP A 120 -6.91 6.41 25.17
CA ASP A 120 -6.40 5.32 25.97
C ASP A 120 -5.66 4.25 25.12
N TYR A 121 -5.43 4.51 23.83
CA TYR A 121 -4.59 3.70 22.96
C TYR A 121 -3.12 3.93 23.32
N GLN A 122 -2.68 3.20 24.33
CA GLN A 122 -1.27 2.91 24.51
C GLN A 122 -0.87 2.03 23.33
N GLY A 123 -0.11 2.57 22.38
CA GLY A 123 0.54 1.74 21.36
C GLY A 123 1.29 0.59 22.03
N ARG A 124 1.71 -0.43 21.26
CA ARG A 124 2.58 -1.46 21.83
C ARG A 124 3.87 -0.76 22.29
N ALA A 125 3.98 -0.51 23.59
CA ALA A 125 5.23 -0.07 24.18
C ALA A 125 6.25 -1.13 23.77
N ASP A 126 7.35 -0.67 23.19
CA ASP A 126 8.49 -1.52 22.88
C ASP A 126 9.11 -1.86 24.24
N THR A 127 8.45 -2.73 25.00
CA THR A 127 8.68 -2.94 26.43
C THR A 127 9.92 -3.79 26.60
N ARG A 128 11.07 -3.14 26.43
CA ARG A 128 12.39 -3.64 26.84
C ARG A 128 12.44 -4.00 28.33
N GLU A 129 11.44 -3.60 29.11
CA GLU A 129 11.36 -3.81 30.55
C GLU A 129 10.97 -5.26 30.94
N HIS A 130 10.26 -6.01 30.08
CA HIS A 130 9.82 -7.38 30.40
C HIS A 130 9.85 -8.36 29.21
N PRO A 131 11.05 -8.77 28.75
CA PRO A 131 11.20 -9.67 27.60
C PRO A 131 10.48 -11.02 27.74
N MET A 132 10.30 -11.53 28.97
CA MET A 132 9.58 -12.79 29.20
C MET A 132 8.06 -12.70 29.02
N LEU A 133 7.45 -11.55 29.34
CA LEU A 133 6.02 -11.33 29.13
C LEU A 133 5.71 -11.19 27.64
N TRP A 134 6.58 -10.50 26.91
CA TRP A 134 6.48 -10.34 25.46
C TRP A 134 6.60 -11.67 24.71
N GLN A 135 7.54 -12.54 25.12
CA GLN A 135 7.66 -13.87 24.51
C GLN A 135 6.42 -14.72 24.74
N ARG A 136 5.83 -14.66 25.94
CA ARG A 136 4.58 -15.36 26.26
C ARG A 136 3.42 -14.82 25.42
N GLU A 137 3.28 -13.49 25.30
CA GLU A 137 2.24 -12.87 24.49
C GLU A 137 2.38 -13.21 22.99
N LEU A 138 3.62 -13.25 22.47
CA LEU A 138 3.89 -13.68 21.09
C LEU A 138 3.53 -15.16 20.87
N GLN A 139 3.83 -16.02 21.84
CA GLN A 139 3.46 -17.43 21.78
C GLN A 139 1.94 -17.60 21.79
N ASP A 140 1.24 -16.93 22.70
CA ASP A 140 -0.22 -16.97 22.81
C ASP A 140 -0.89 -16.44 21.53
N TYR A 141 -0.36 -15.35 20.95
CA TYR A 141 -0.84 -14.80 19.69
C TYR A 141 -0.62 -15.75 18.51
N THR A 142 0.58 -16.35 18.42
CA THR A 142 0.93 -17.30 17.36
C THR A 142 0.03 -18.53 17.44
N GLN A 143 -0.15 -19.08 18.64
CA GLN A 143 -1.03 -20.22 18.89
C GLN A 143 -2.49 -19.91 18.52
N THR A 144 -2.98 -18.71 18.87
CA THR A 144 -4.33 -18.26 18.50
C THR A 144 -4.45 -18.15 16.98
N LYS A 145 -3.48 -17.55 16.28
CA LYS A 145 -3.51 -17.40 14.82
C LYS A 145 -3.34 -18.71 14.06
N GLU A 146 -2.54 -19.62 14.58
CA GLU A 146 -2.43 -20.98 14.05
C GLU A 146 -3.74 -21.76 14.22
N SER A 147 -4.45 -21.54 15.33
CA SER A 147 -5.79 -22.11 15.54
C SER A 147 -6.88 -21.48 14.66
N GLU A 148 -6.72 -20.22 14.24
CA GLU A 148 -7.59 -19.55 13.27
C GLU A 148 -7.26 -19.92 11.82
N ARG A 149 -6.05 -20.44 11.56
CA ARG A 149 -5.62 -20.87 10.23
C ARG A 149 -6.44 -22.10 9.84
N ALA A 150 -7.17 -21.97 8.74
CA ALA A 150 -8.17 -22.91 8.27
C ALA A 150 -7.75 -24.39 8.41
N GLY A 151 -8.44 -25.13 9.30
CA GLY A 151 -8.30 -26.59 9.43
C GLY A 151 -8.17 -27.11 10.86
N HIS A 152 -7.74 -26.28 11.82
CA HIS A 152 -7.60 -26.71 13.22
C HIS A 152 -8.72 -26.11 14.09
N PRO A 153 -9.40 -26.91 14.94
CA PRO A 153 -10.35 -26.36 15.90
C PRO A 153 -9.59 -25.53 16.95
N ALA A 154 -10.10 -24.34 17.30
CA ALA A 154 -9.63 -23.59 18.44
C ALA A 154 -9.66 -24.48 19.70
N ALA A 155 -8.59 -24.47 20.50
CA ALA A 155 -8.42 -25.35 21.65
C ALA A 155 -9.55 -25.25 22.70
N ASN A 156 -10.34 -24.17 22.67
CA ASN A 156 -11.48 -23.90 23.56
C ASN A 156 -12.84 -23.82 22.83
N ALA A 157 -12.95 -24.33 21.60
CA ALA A 157 -14.25 -24.36 20.93
C ALA A 157 -15.20 -25.35 21.64
N PRO A 158 -16.48 -24.99 21.88
CA PRO A 158 -17.44 -25.90 22.49
C PRO A 158 -17.54 -27.19 21.67
N ASP A 159 -17.63 -28.32 22.35
CA ASP A 159 -17.59 -29.69 21.79
C ASP A 159 -18.74 -30.02 20.80
N ARG A 160 -19.62 -29.04 20.55
CA ARG A 160 -20.73 -29.13 19.61
C ARG A 160 -20.23 -28.82 18.20
N LYS A 161 -20.21 -29.84 17.35
CA LYS A 161 -19.96 -29.74 15.91
C LYS A 161 -21.19 -29.20 15.19
N GLY A 162 -20.99 -28.32 14.20
CA GLY A 162 -22.08 -27.83 13.37
C GLY A 162 -21.71 -26.63 12.49
N PHE A 163 -22.73 -26.06 11.85
CA PHE A 163 -22.57 -24.95 10.89
C PHE A 163 -22.80 -23.56 11.52
N ALA A 164 -23.16 -23.49 12.80
CA ALA A 164 -23.44 -22.23 13.48
C ALA A 164 -22.14 -21.48 13.87
N PRO A 165 -22.19 -20.14 13.97
CA PRO A 165 -21.06 -19.34 14.45
C PRO A 165 -20.62 -19.82 15.85
N GLY A 166 -19.33 -20.09 16.03
CA GLY A 166 -18.76 -20.58 17.30
C GLY A 166 -18.78 -22.10 17.49
N GLN A 167 -19.28 -22.88 16.52
CA GLN A 167 -19.20 -24.35 16.54
C GLN A 167 -17.99 -24.87 15.76
N ARG A 168 -17.49 -26.05 16.15
CA ARG A 168 -16.44 -26.75 15.42
C ARG A 168 -16.96 -27.14 14.04
N ARG A 169 -16.33 -26.64 12.97
CA ARG A 169 -16.67 -26.98 11.59
C ARG A 169 -16.47 -28.49 11.35
N LEU A 170 -17.41 -29.10 10.64
CA LEU A 170 -17.35 -30.50 10.22
C LEU A 170 -16.16 -30.72 9.27
N SER A 171 -15.46 -31.84 9.42
CA SER A 171 -14.37 -32.22 8.51
C SER A 171 -14.92 -32.56 7.12
N PHE A 172 -14.06 -32.52 6.09
CA PHE A 172 -14.48 -32.78 4.71
C PHE A 172 -15.07 -34.18 4.53
N ALA A 173 -14.47 -35.18 5.19
CA ALA A 173 -14.99 -36.56 5.19
C ALA A 173 -16.36 -36.69 5.87
N GLU A 174 -16.61 -35.92 6.94
CA GLU A 174 -17.92 -35.88 7.60
C GLU A 174 -18.96 -35.15 6.74
N GLN A 175 -18.55 -34.09 6.03
CA GLN A 175 -19.43 -33.36 5.09
C GLN A 175 -19.85 -34.26 3.92
N GLU A 176 -18.92 -35.02 3.33
CA GLU A 176 -19.23 -35.99 2.28
C GLU A 176 -20.17 -37.10 2.77
N ARG A 177 -19.97 -37.60 4.00
CA ARG A 177 -20.87 -38.58 4.60
C ARG A 177 -22.28 -38.03 4.80
N LEU A 178 -22.39 -36.80 5.30
CA LEU A 178 -23.66 -36.13 5.53
C LEU A 178 -24.39 -35.86 4.21
N LEU A 179 -23.67 -35.44 3.17
CA LEU A 179 -24.21 -35.31 1.81
C LEU A 179 -24.70 -36.66 1.25
N ALA A 180 -23.94 -37.74 1.45
CA ALA A 180 -24.33 -39.08 1.02
C ALA A 180 -25.58 -39.57 1.77
N GLU A 181 -25.72 -39.28 3.06
CA GLU A 181 -26.92 -39.60 3.84
C GLU A 181 -28.14 -38.78 3.41
N MET A 182 -27.98 -37.46 3.17
CA MET A 182 -29.07 -36.62 2.64
C MET A 182 -29.52 -37.05 1.24
N ALA A 183 -28.59 -37.46 0.38
CA ALA A 183 -28.92 -37.99 -0.94
C ALA A 183 -29.68 -39.34 -0.83
N LYS A 184 -29.31 -40.18 0.14
CA LYS A 184 -29.96 -41.46 0.39
C LYS A 184 -31.35 -41.29 1.01
N SER A 185 -31.53 -40.33 1.92
CA SER A 185 -32.83 -40.02 2.52
C SER A 185 -33.78 -39.35 1.54
N ALA A 186 -33.30 -38.43 0.70
CA ALA A 186 -34.11 -37.85 -0.39
C ALA A 186 -34.59 -38.92 -1.39
N LYS A 187 -33.74 -39.92 -1.67
CA LYS A 187 -34.10 -41.06 -2.52
C LYS A 187 -35.14 -41.99 -1.87
N SER A 188 -35.13 -42.14 -0.54
CA SER A 188 -36.15 -42.92 0.16
C SER A 188 -37.49 -42.18 0.24
N THR A 189 -37.49 -40.86 0.47
CA THR A 189 -38.72 -40.05 0.46
C THR A 189 -39.36 -39.98 -0.92
N ALA A 190 -38.56 -39.97 -1.99
CA ALA A 190 -39.05 -40.06 -3.37
C ALA A 190 -39.57 -41.45 -3.76
N ALA A 191 -39.16 -42.52 -3.06
CA ALA A 191 -39.68 -43.87 -3.28
C ALA A 191 -40.97 -44.14 -2.47
N GLU A 192 -41.19 -43.40 -1.37
CA GLU A 192 -42.37 -43.56 -0.51
C GLU A 192 -43.57 -42.72 -0.98
N ASN A 193 -43.35 -41.66 -1.75
CA ASN A 193 -44.41 -40.96 -2.49
C ASN A 193 -44.14 -41.05 -4.00
N PRO A 194 -44.63 -42.10 -4.70
CA PRO A 194 -44.62 -42.08 -6.15
C PRO A 194 -45.43 -40.87 -6.65
N PRO A 195 -45.01 -40.20 -7.74
CA PRO A 195 -45.83 -39.18 -8.36
C PRO A 195 -47.13 -39.83 -8.82
N ASP A 196 -48.22 -39.50 -8.15
CA ASP A 196 -49.56 -39.69 -8.67
C ASP A 196 -49.71 -38.73 -9.85
N SER A 197 -49.23 -39.20 -11.00
CA SER A 197 -49.41 -38.54 -12.28
C SER A 197 -50.11 -39.50 -13.22
N THR A 198 -51.37 -39.16 -13.48
CA THR A 198 -52.11 -39.34 -14.75
C THR A 198 -52.69 -40.74 -14.97
N GLU A 199 -53.98 -40.91 -15.28
CA GLU A 199 -54.80 -40.18 -16.24
C GLU A 199 -56.31 -40.41 -16.04
N LYS A 200 -57.10 -39.40 -16.46
CA LYS A 200 -58.41 -39.47 -17.16
C LYS A 200 -59.67 -39.89 -16.41
#